data_AF-A0A357IUU9-F1
#
_entry.id   AF-A0A357IUU9-F1
#
_cell.length_a   1.000
_cell.length_b   1.000
_cell.length_c   1.000
_cell.angle_alpha   90.00
_cell.angle_beta   90.00
_cell.angle_gamma   90.00
#
_symmetry.space_group_name_H-M   'P 1'
#
loop_
_entity.id
_entity.type
_entity.pdbx_description
1 polymer ?
#
loop_
_entity_poly.entity_id
_entity_poly.type
_entity_poly.pdbx_seq_one_letter_code
_entity_poly.pdbx_strand_id
1 'polypeptide(L)'
;RSRSVRTTGREENVAILFSDVRNFTNFSESNLPYDIIHLLNRYFETMGEVVLANGGIIDKYIGDGLMASFGLKEADPVSICIRAVNAGLQMLEKLEEVNQYARKHLDYEMKIGVGIHYGPVVVGELGHHSNAAFTLIGDSVNMAARLESKTKKAKAPLLVSEEVFKNIKPYVRRGKTFRAPLKGKTGDFLMYEIQGLDRNLACDLVDKVFMLTLESTEVKARGSFLFRFDRPDNFQFRAGQSFEIRFPRDSRTESRTFSIASAEQDPFIEIVTRDTGSDFKKRMLEMKPGDQVIATDAGGLLKLPDEPGASLVFLAAGIGITPLYSMVRTLLGRQAHGEKIPGMLMISSNRNYDSFLFHRELLHLSQEPGFFYVPTLTGDLPGEWNEEVGRITPEMIRRHLVEPEKAQYFISGPPQGVQDLRDTVASMGVLPGNIFTEEFYGYS
;
A
#
# COMPACT_ATOMS: atom_id res chain seq x y z
N ARG A 1 -9.61 -6.42 37.44
CA ARG A 1 -9.58 -7.18 36.16
C ARG A 1 -10.29 -6.33 35.11
N SER A 2 -9.52 -5.66 34.25
CA SER A 2 -10.03 -4.81 33.18
C SER A 2 -10.60 -5.69 32.06
N ARG A 3 -11.91 -5.55 31.77
CA ARG A 3 -12.52 -6.09 30.54
C ARG A 3 -12.05 -5.17 29.41
N SER A 4 -11.21 -5.67 28.50
CA SER A 4 -10.98 -4.98 27.23
C SER A 4 -12.31 -4.87 26.50
N VAL A 5 -12.66 -3.65 26.11
CA VAL A 5 -13.83 -3.37 25.29
C VAL A 5 -13.58 -4.08 23.96
N ARG A 6 -14.41 -5.10 23.65
CA ARG A 6 -14.44 -5.69 22.30
C ARG A 6 -14.77 -4.56 21.33
N THR A 7 -13.95 -4.38 20.31
CA THR A 7 -14.26 -3.52 19.17
C THR A 7 -15.63 -3.93 18.64
N THR A 8 -16.62 -3.05 18.79
CA THR A 8 -17.90 -3.15 18.10
C THR A 8 -17.60 -3.18 16.61
N GLY A 9 -18.07 -4.21 15.89
CA GLY A 9 -17.78 -4.37 14.47
C GLY A 9 -18.12 -3.10 13.67
N ARG A 10 -17.31 -2.79 12.65
CA ARG A 10 -17.47 -1.62 11.79
C ARG A 10 -18.23 -2.01 10.52
N GLU A 11 -19.22 -1.22 10.14
CA GLU A 11 -19.87 -1.38 8.84
C GLU A 11 -18.99 -0.78 7.75
N GLU A 12 -18.74 -1.55 6.69
CA GLU A 12 -17.96 -1.15 5.52
C GLU A 12 -18.67 -1.61 4.25
N ASN A 13 -18.48 -0.89 3.14
CA ASN A 13 -18.87 -1.40 1.82
C ASN A 13 -17.66 -2.04 1.16
N VAL A 14 -17.79 -3.29 0.75
CA VAL A 14 -16.69 -4.05 0.13
C VAL A 14 -17.19 -4.83 -1.07
N ALA A 15 -16.28 -5.15 -2.00
CA ALA A 15 -16.52 -6.19 -2.98
C ALA A 15 -16.07 -7.53 -2.42
N ILE A 16 -16.92 -8.54 -2.51
CA ILE A 16 -16.72 -9.88 -1.97
C ILE A 16 -16.63 -10.83 -3.16
N LEU A 17 -15.55 -11.58 -3.22
CA LEU A 17 -15.29 -12.58 -4.24
C LEU A 17 -15.35 -13.97 -3.61
N PHE A 18 -16.16 -14.84 -4.20
CA PHE A 18 -16.11 -16.28 -3.94
C PHE A 18 -15.65 -16.99 -5.20
N SER A 19 -14.78 -17.99 -5.04
CA SER A 19 -14.46 -18.93 -6.09
C SER A 19 -14.49 -20.36 -5.59
N ASP A 20 -14.91 -21.29 -6.44
CA ASP A 20 -15.06 -22.72 -6.12
C ASP A 20 -14.67 -23.57 -7.33
N VAL A 21 -14.11 -24.77 -7.09
CA VAL A 21 -13.68 -25.67 -8.16
C VAL A 21 -14.84 -26.57 -8.59
N ARG A 22 -15.10 -26.56 -9.90
CA ARG A 22 -16.22 -27.31 -10.48
C ARG A 22 -15.98 -28.80 -10.42
N ASN A 23 -16.93 -29.49 -9.81
CA ASN A 23 -16.97 -30.95 -9.70
C ASN A 23 -15.69 -31.52 -9.03
N PHE A 24 -15.08 -30.76 -8.12
CA PHE A 24 -13.87 -31.20 -7.42
C PHE A 24 -14.09 -32.45 -6.57
N THR A 25 -15.28 -32.60 -5.97
CA THR A 25 -15.63 -33.78 -5.17
C THR A 25 -15.44 -35.10 -5.93
N ASN A 26 -15.85 -35.16 -7.20
CA ASN A 26 -15.69 -36.36 -8.02
C ASN A 26 -14.20 -36.67 -8.27
N PHE A 27 -13.39 -35.62 -8.44
CA PHE A 27 -11.94 -35.75 -8.56
C PHE A 27 -11.32 -36.23 -7.25
N SER A 28 -11.73 -35.68 -6.10
CA SER A 28 -11.16 -36.05 -4.80
C SER A 28 -11.54 -37.47 -4.36
N GLU A 29 -12.67 -38.00 -4.80
CA GLU A 29 -13.06 -39.39 -4.55
C GLU A 29 -12.26 -40.40 -5.38
N SER A 30 -11.70 -39.98 -6.52
CA SER A 30 -11.04 -40.85 -7.49
C SER A 30 -9.51 -40.78 -7.45
N ASN A 31 -8.92 -39.96 -6.58
CA ASN A 31 -7.48 -39.70 -6.52
C ASN A 31 -6.91 -39.86 -5.10
N LEU A 32 -5.59 -40.03 -5.00
CA LEU A 32 -4.94 -40.17 -3.71
C LEU A 32 -4.96 -38.84 -2.94
N PRO A 33 -5.11 -38.86 -1.59
CA PRO A 33 -5.09 -37.66 -0.76
C PRO A 33 -3.88 -36.74 -0.97
N TYR A 34 -2.70 -37.32 -1.22
CA TYR A 34 -1.48 -36.55 -1.47
C TYR A 34 -1.56 -35.76 -2.78
N ASP A 35 -2.07 -36.37 -3.85
CA ASP A 35 -2.23 -35.70 -5.14
C ASP A 35 -3.24 -34.55 -5.06
N ILE A 36 -4.32 -34.77 -4.31
CA ILE A 36 -5.35 -33.76 -4.02
C ILE A 36 -4.75 -32.57 -3.29
N ILE A 37 -3.99 -32.80 -2.21
CA ILE A 37 -3.36 -31.73 -1.43
C ILE A 37 -2.32 -30.98 -2.28
N HIS A 38 -1.52 -31.68 -3.07
CA HIS A 38 -0.52 -31.04 -3.92
C HIS A 38 -1.15 -30.13 -4.99
N LEU A 39 -2.24 -30.59 -5.62
CA LEU A 39 -2.96 -29.79 -6.60
C LEU A 39 -3.66 -28.59 -5.95
N LEU A 40 -4.33 -28.79 -4.80
CA LEU A 40 -5.01 -27.71 -4.08
C LEU A 40 -4.04 -26.64 -3.58
N ASN A 41 -2.89 -27.03 -3.03
CA ASN A 41 -1.90 -26.05 -2.59
C ASN A 41 -1.39 -25.19 -3.75
N ARG A 42 -1.11 -25.81 -4.91
CA ARG A 42 -0.71 -25.07 -6.12
C ARG A 42 -1.83 -24.15 -6.60
N TYR A 43 -3.06 -24.63 -6.60
CA TYR A 43 -4.24 -23.83 -6.94
C TYR A 43 -4.40 -22.63 -6.00
N PHE A 44 -4.38 -22.84 -4.69
CA PHE A 44 -4.56 -21.78 -3.69
C PHE A 44 -3.41 -20.78 -3.69
N GLU A 45 -2.17 -21.22 -3.93
CA GLU A 45 -1.03 -20.32 -4.11
C GLU A 45 -1.27 -19.40 -5.32
N THR A 46 -1.56 -19.97 -6.50
CA THR A 46 -1.82 -19.19 -7.72
C THR A 46 -3.02 -18.24 -7.58
N MET A 47 -4.15 -18.71 -7.04
CA MET A 47 -5.33 -17.86 -6.88
C MET A 47 -5.14 -16.79 -5.80
N GLY A 48 -4.44 -17.14 -4.72
CA GLY A 48 -4.12 -16.22 -3.65
C GLY A 48 -3.23 -15.08 -4.15
N GLU A 49 -2.19 -15.39 -4.92
CA GLU A 49 -1.33 -14.38 -5.56
C GLU A 49 -2.13 -13.41 -6.42
N VAL A 50 -3.09 -13.89 -7.20
CA VAL A 50 -3.97 -13.03 -8.02
C VAL A 50 -4.81 -12.09 -7.14
N VAL A 51 -5.46 -12.60 -6.10
CA VAL A 51 -6.26 -11.77 -5.18
C VAL A 51 -5.39 -10.68 -4.55
N LEU A 52 -4.23 -11.07 -4.04
CA LEU A 52 -3.26 -10.20 -3.40
C LEU A 52 -2.74 -9.13 -4.37
N ALA A 53 -2.37 -9.49 -5.60
CA ALA A 53 -1.89 -8.57 -6.63
C ALA A 53 -2.95 -7.54 -7.08
N ASN A 54 -4.23 -7.77 -6.75
CA ASN A 54 -5.32 -6.84 -7.02
C ASN A 54 -5.80 -6.11 -5.75
N GLY A 55 -4.95 -6.01 -4.72
CA GLY A 55 -5.29 -5.32 -3.47
C GLY A 55 -6.37 -6.00 -2.62
N GLY A 56 -6.70 -7.26 -2.94
CA GLY A 56 -7.66 -8.06 -2.19
C GLY A 56 -7.04 -8.68 -0.94
N ILE A 57 -7.90 -8.99 0.02
CA ILE A 57 -7.57 -9.73 1.24
C ILE A 57 -8.29 -11.06 1.18
N ILE A 58 -7.55 -12.17 1.30
CA ILE A 58 -8.11 -13.50 1.44
C ILE A 58 -8.68 -13.63 2.86
N ASP A 59 -9.99 -13.85 2.97
CA ASP A 59 -10.67 -14.03 4.26
C ASP A 59 -10.44 -15.47 4.75
N LYS A 60 -10.79 -16.46 3.91
CA LYS A 60 -10.55 -17.89 4.19
C LYS A 60 -10.62 -18.77 2.96
N TYR A 61 -10.02 -19.96 3.07
CA TYR A 61 -10.23 -21.08 2.17
C TYR A 61 -11.37 -21.96 2.71
N ILE A 62 -12.26 -22.44 1.83
CA ILE A 62 -13.46 -23.21 2.18
C ILE A 62 -13.52 -24.44 1.29
N GLY A 63 -13.03 -25.58 1.78
CA GLY A 63 -12.90 -26.78 0.95
C GLY A 63 -11.89 -26.56 -0.17
N ASP A 64 -12.35 -26.63 -1.41
CA ASP A 64 -11.65 -26.32 -2.66
C ASP A 64 -11.89 -24.89 -3.16
N GLY A 65 -12.69 -24.11 -2.45
CA GLY A 65 -12.99 -22.71 -2.74
C GLY A 65 -12.20 -21.71 -1.90
N LEU A 66 -12.31 -20.43 -2.28
CA LEU A 66 -11.75 -19.31 -1.54
C LEU A 66 -12.74 -18.15 -1.45
N MET A 67 -12.63 -17.40 -0.35
CA MET A 67 -13.34 -16.15 -0.12
C MET A 67 -12.33 -15.01 0.03
N ALA A 68 -12.53 -13.94 -0.72
CA ALA A 68 -11.73 -12.74 -0.66
C ALA A 68 -12.60 -11.47 -0.60
N SER A 69 -12.00 -10.38 -0.14
CA SER A 69 -12.64 -9.06 -0.06
C SER A 69 -11.73 -7.95 -0.55
N PHE A 70 -12.35 -6.90 -1.08
CA PHE A 70 -11.69 -5.71 -1.62
C PHE A 70 -12.38 -4.46 -1.05
N GLY A 71 -11.62 -3.44 -0.72
CA GLY A 71 -12.16 -2.15 -0.23
C GLY A 71 -12.18 -1.94 1.28
N LEU A 72 -11.58 -2.82 2.10
CA LEU A 72 -11.50 -2.63 3.55
C LEU A 72 -10.71 -1.38 4.00
N LYS A 73 -9.95 -0.76 3.10
CA LYS A 73 -9.16 0.46 3.33
C LYS A 73 -9.45 1.56 2.30
N GLU A 74 -10.52 1.42 1.53
CA GLU A 74 -10.81 2.30 0.40
C GLU A 74 -12.29 2.64 0.35
N ALA A 75 -12.59 3.83 -0.17
CA ALA A 75 -13.96 4.33 -0.23
C ALA A 75 -14.55 4.35 -1.66
N ASP A 76 -13.74 4.31 -2.72
CA ASP A 76 -14.24 4.44 -4.10
C ASP A 76 -14.88 3.13 -4.60
N PRO A 77 -16.21 3.07 -4.80
CA PRO A 77 -16.89 1.86 -5.22
C PRO A 77 -16.46 1.36 -6.60
N VAL A 78 -16.06 2.28 -7.49
CA VAL A 78 -15.67 1.93 -8.86
C VAL A 78 -14.35 1.16 -8.84
N SER A 79 -13.32 1.73 -8.23
CA SER A 79 -12.00 1.10 -8.08
C SER A 79 -12.08 -0.23 -7.31
N ILE A 80 -12.82 -0.29 -6.20
CA ILE A 80 -13.08 -1.54 -5.45
C ILE A 80 -13.67 -2.63 -6.34
N CYS A 81 -14.73 -2.31 -7.10
CA CYS A 81 -15.38 -3.28 -7.97
C CYS A 81 -14.47 -3.70 -9.14
N ILE A 82 -13.73 -2.77 -9.74
CA ILE A 82 -12.80 -3.05 -10.83
C ILE A 82 -11.71 -4.01 -10.37
N ARG A 83 -11.08 -3.78 -9.21
CA ARG A 83 -10.04 -4.68 -8.67
C ARG A 83 -10.55 -6.10 -8.41
N ALA A 84 -11.74 -6.23 -7.81
CA ALA A 84 -12.35 -7.53 -7.58
C ALA A 84 -12.62 -8.27 -8.91
N VAL A 85 -13.16 -7.56 -9.92
CA VAL A 85 -13.41 -8.14 -11.25
C VAL A 85 -12.13 -8.49 -11.98
N ASN A 86 -11.09 -7.64 -11.90
CA ASN A 86 -9.78 -7.91 -12.48
C ASN A 86 -9.14 -9.15 -11.86
N ALA A 87 -9.23 -9.31 -10.53
CA ALA A 87 -8.80 -10.52 -9.83
C ALA A 87 -9.57 -11.75 -10.35
N GLY A 88 -10.89 -11.68 -10.44
CA GLY A 88 -11.72 -12.78 -10.95
C GLY A 88 -11.36 -13.18 -12.39
N LEU A 89 -11.05 -12.22 -13.27
CA LEU A 89 -10.60 -12.50 -14.64
C LEU A 89 -9.19 -13.12 -14.66
N GLN A 90 -8.24 -12.56 -13.90
CA GLN A 90 -6.88 -13.09 -13.82
C GLN A 90 -6.83 -14.49 -13.20
N MET A 91 -7.72 -14.81 -12.25
CA MET A 91 -7.85 -16.17 -11.70
C MET A 91 -8.20 -17.18 -12.80
N LEU A 92 -9.10 -16.81 -13.73
CA LEU A 92 -9.45 -17.64 -14.87
C LEU A 92 -8.29 -17.79 -15.86
N GLU A 93 -7.52 -16.71 -16.10
CA GLU A 93 -6.33 -16.74 -16.96
C GLU A 93 -5.23 -17.63 -16.35
N LYS A 94 -4.92 -17.44 -15.07
CA LYS A 94 -3.86 -18.14 -14.34
C LYS A 94 -4.17 -19.58 -14.00
N LEU A 95 -5.45 -19.97 -13.97
CA LEU A 95 -5.85 -21.37 -13.80
C LEU A 95 -5.23 -22.29 -14.86
N GLU A 96 -4.93 -21.76 -16.06
CA GLU A 96 -4.29 -22.53 -17.11
C GLU A 96 -2.89 -23.04 -16.71
N GLU A 97 -2.14 -22.28 -15.91
CA GLU A 97 -0.83 -22.70 -15.38
C GLU A 97 -0.98 -23.90 -14.42
N VAL A 98 -2.03 -23.88 -13.59
CA VAL A 98 -2.39 -25.01 -12.72
C VAL A 98 -2.82 -26.22 -13.56
N ASN A 99 -3.59 -25.99 -14.63
CA ASN A 99 -4.08 -27.04 -15.53
C ASN A 99 -2.97 -27.69 -16.38
N GLN A 100 -1.90 -26.98 -16.70
CA GLN A 100 -0.73 -27.61 -17.33
C GLN A 100 -0.12 -28.69 -16.43
N TYR A 101 0.01 -28.42 -15.13
CA TYR A 101 0.44 -29.41 -14.15
C TYR A 101 -0.59 -30.53 -14.01
N ALA A 102 -1.86 -30.20 -13.81
CA ALA A 102 -2.92 -31.16 -13.58
C ALA A 102 -3.11 -32.13 -14.76
N ARG A 103 -3.06 -31.65 -16.00
CA ARG A 103 -3.14 -32.53 -17.20
C ARG A 103 -1.92 -33.43 -17.33
N LYS A 104 -0.72 -32.92 -17.02
CA LYS A 104 0.52 -33.71 -17.13
C LYS A 104 0.61 -34.84 -16.11
N HIS A 105 0.10 -34.62 -14.90
CA HIS A 105 0.34 -35.53 -13.77
C HIS A 105 -0.90 -36.28 -13.29
N LEU A 106 -2.11 -35.76 -13.54
CA LEU A 106 -3.35 -36.23 -12.91
C LEU A 106 -4.49 -36.48 -13.91
N ASP A 107 -4.25 -36.31 -15.23
CA ASP A 107 -5.27 -36.36 -16.28
C ASP A 107 -6.54 -35.56 -15.95
N TYR A 108 -6.33 -34.39 -15.32
CA TYR A 108 -7.40 -33.55 -14.80
C TYR A 108 -7.30 -32.13 -15.33
N GLU A 109 -8.45 -31.54 -15.62
CA GLU A 109 -8.59 -30.13 -15.99
C GLU A 109 -9.52 -29.45 -15.00
N MET A 110 -8.93 -28.60 -14.16
CA MET A 110 -9.64 -27.78 -13.20
C MET A 110 -10.43 -26.68 -13.91
N LYS A 111 -11.66 -26.46 -13.44
CA LYS A 111 -12.51 -25.35 -13.88
C LYS A 111 -13.05 -24.67 -12.63
N ILE A 112 -13.15 -23.36 -12.63
CA ILE A 112 -13.67 -22.61 -11.47
C ILE A 112 -14.94 -21.83 -11.82
N GLY A 113 -15.76 -21.61 -10.81
CA GLY A 113 -16.76 -20.55 -10.78
C GLY A 113 -16.23 -19.37 -9.96
N VAL A 114 -16.54 -18.15 -10.37
CA VAL A 114 -16.26 -16.93 -9.61
C VAL A 114 -17.53 -16.09 -9.52
N GLY A 115 -17.91 -15.72 -8.30
CA GLY A 115 -19.05 -14.85 -8.01
C GLY A 115 -18.60 -13.61 -7.24
N ILE A 116 -19.00 -12.42 -7.71
CA ILE A 116 -18.63 -11.15 -7.08
C ILE A 116 -19.86 -10.30 -6.78
N HIS A 117 -19.94 -9.79 -5.57
CA HIS A 117 -20.97 -8.85 -5.14
C HIS A 117 -20.37 -7.68 -4.36
N TYR A 118 -20.96 -6.49 -4.48
CA TYR A 118 -20.56 -5.28 -3.77
C TYR A 118 -21.70 -4.81 -2.87
N GLY A 119 -21.42 -4.58 -1.60
CA GLY A 119 -22.41 -4.11 -0.64
C GLY A 119 -21.90 -4.06 0.81
N PRO A 120 -22.78 -3.70 1.76
CA PRO A 120 -22.40 -3.48 3.14
C PRO A 120 -22.17 -4.79 3.89
N VAL A 121 -21.17 -4.77 4.76
CA VAL A 121 -20.79 -5.86 5.66
C VAL A 121 -20.40 -5.30 7.01
N VAL A 122 -20.54 -6.11 8.05
CA VAL A 122 -19.95 -5.84 9.36
C VAL A 122 -18.62 -6.58 9.44
N VAL A 123 -17.56 -5.82 9.72
CA VAL A 123 -16.20 -6.30 9.89
C VAL A 123 -15.90 -6.43 11.39
N GLY A 124 -15.39 -7.59 11.82
CA GLY A 124 -15.00 -7.77 13.22
C GLY A 124 -14.40 -9.13 13.55
N GLU A 125 -13.93 -9.27 14.78
CA GLU A 125 -13.44 -10.54 15.33
C GLU A 125 -14.62 -11.39 15.83
N LEU A 126 -14.75 -12.60 15.28
CA LEU A 126 -15.76 -13.58 15.69
C LEU A 126 -15.08 -14.85 16.19
N GLY A 127 -15.50 -15.33 17.37
CA GLY A 127 -15.05 -16.60 17.92
C GLY A 127 -14.77 -16.56 19.42
N HIS A 128 -14.20 -17.66 19.91
CA HIS A 128 -13.73 -17.74 21.29
C HIS A 128 -12.54 -16.79 21.50
N HIS A 129 -12.43 -16.18 22.67
CA HIS A 129 -11.44 -15.12 22.95
C HIS A 129 -9.96 -15.53 22.70
N SER A 130 -9.66 -16.82 22.68
CA SER A 130 -8.32 -17.35 22.39
C SER A 130 -8.07 -17.66 20.91
N ASN A 131 -9.11 -17.72 20.08
CA ASN A 131 -9.08 -18.11 18.66
C ASN A 131 -10.09 -17.29 17.82
N ALA A 132 -10.27 -16.00 18.14
CA ALA A 132 -11.18 -15.15 17.40
C ALA A 132 -10.57 -14.84 16.03
N ALA A 133 -11.31 -15.10 14.96
CA ALA A 133 -10.87 -14.80 13.60
C ALA A 133 -11.54 -13.49 13.15
N PHE A 134 -10.75 -12.61 12.53
CA PHE A 134 -11.29 -11.49 11.78
C PHE A 134 -12.11 -12.04 10.60
N THR A 135 -13.35 -11.59 10.43
CA THR A 135 -14.22 -12.07 9.36
C THR A 135 -15.25 -11.02 8.95
N LEU A 136 -15.73 -11.15 7.72
CA LEU A 136 -16.85 -10.39 7.20
C LEU A 136 -18.17 -11.08 7.54
N ILE A 137 -19.17 -10.32 8.02
CA ILE A 137 -20.50 -10.83 8.33
C ILE A 137 -21.53 -9.94 7.65
N GLY A 138 -22.46 -10.54 6.93
CA GLY A 138 -23.55 -9.78 6.32
C GLY A 138 -24.29 -10.55 5.24
N ASP A 139 -25.41 -9.99 4.83
CA ASP A 139 -26.19 -10.52 3.71
C ASP A 139 -25.41 -10.46 2.39
N SER A 140 -24.56 -9.44 2.19
CA SER A 140 -23.68 -9.33 1.03
C SER A 140 -22.69 -10.49 0.88
N VAL A 141 -22.18 -11.05 1.98
CA VAL A 141 -21.32 -12.26 1.95
C VAL A 141 -22.10 -13.44 1.35
N ASN A 142 -23.32 -13.64 1.82
CA ASN A 142 -24.19 -14.71 1.33
C ASN A 142 -24.61 -14.49 -0.14
N MET A 143 -24.80 -13.24 -0.55
CA MET A 143 -25.07 -12.88 -1.94
C MET A 143 -23.93 -13.33 -2.86
N ALA A 144 -22.68 -12.96 -2.53
CA ALA A 144 -21.51 -13.34 -3.33
C ALA A 144 -21.36 -14.85 -3.50
N ALA A 145 -21.46 -15.62 -2.40
CA ALA A 145 -21.41 -17.08 -2.44
C ALA A 145 -22.52 -17.69 -3.31
N ARG A 146 -23.72 -17.09 -3.30
CA ARG A 146 -24.83 -17.55 -4.15
C ARG A 146 -24.59 -17.23 -5.62
N LEU A 147 -23.98 -16.08 -5.94
CA LEU A 147 -23.60 -15.76 -7.31
C LEU A 147 -22.61 -16.77 -7.87
N GLU A 148 -21.58 -17.13 -7.10
CA GLU A 148 -20.63 -18.17 -7.46
C GLU A 148 -21.39 -19.46 -7.82
N SER A 149 -22.29 -19.93 -6.95
CA SER A 149 -23.03 -21.16 -7.19
C SER A 149 -23.91 -21.14 -8.46
N LYS A 150 -24.30 -19.94 -8.94
CA LYS A 150 -25.07 -19.77 -10.18
C LYS A 150 -24.21 -19.83 -11.44
N THR A 151 -22.89 -19.70 -11.34
CA THR A 151 -21.95 -19.75 -12.48
C THR A 151 -22.15 -21.04 -13.29
N LYS A 152 -22.36 -22.18 -12.62
CA LYS A 152 -22.64 -23.49 -13.23
C LYS A 152 -23.91 -23.47 -14.08
N LYS A 153 -25.03 -22.96 -13.54
CA LYS A 153 -26.32 -22.88 -14.25
C LYS A 153 -26.28 -21.87 -15.39
N ALA A 154 -25.58 -20.76 -15.21
CA ALA A 154 -25.41 -19.72 -16.22
C ALA A 154 -24.44 -20.13 -17.35
N LYS A 155 -23.64 -21.17 -17.13
CA LYS A 155 -22.51 -21.55 -18.01
C LYS A 155 -21.62 -20.34 -18.30
N ALA A 156 -21.29 -19.61 -17.24
CA ALA A 156 -20.42 -18.45 -17.23
C ALA A 156 -19.36 -18.67 -16.14
N PRO A 157 -18.07 -18.46 -16.38
CA PRO A 157 -17.03 -18.68 -15.37
C PRO A 157 -17.00 -17.58 -14.31
N LEU A 158 -17.34 -16.34 -14.67
CA LEU A 158 -17.37 -15.18 -13.78
C LEU A 158 -18.74 -14.50 -13.86
N LEU A 159 -19.43 -14.40 -12.72
CA LEU A 159 -20.68 -13.66 -12.56
C LEU A 159 -20.52 -12.53 -11.54
N VAL A 160 -21.11 -11.38 -11.85
CA VAL A 160 -21.19 -10.24 -10.94
C VAL A 160 -22.63 -9.81 -10.70
N SER A 161 -22.89 -9.23 -9.53
CA SER A 161 -24.21 -8.71 -9.19
C SER A 161 -24.52 -7.41 -9.95
N GLU A 162 -25.77 -6.97 -9.90
CA GLU A 162 -26.16 -5.69 -10.50
C GLU A 162 -25.44 -4.49 -9.86
N GLU A 163 -25.19 -4.53 -8.55
CA GLU A 163 -24.45 -3.51 -7.80
C GLU A 163 -23.01 -3.37 -8.31
N VAL A 164 -22.32 -4.49 -8.55
CA VAL A 164 -20.98 -4.49 -9.14
C VAL A 164 -21.04 -3.95 -10.56
N PHE A 165 -21.96 -4.47 -11.37
CA PHE A 165 -22.07 -4.10 -12.78
C PHE A 165 -22.35 -2.60 -12.99
N LYS A 166 -23.16 -1.98 -12.12
CA LYS A 166 -23.45 -0.54 -12.15
C LYS A 166 -22.18 0.31 -12.02
N ASN A 167 -21.25 -0.09 -11.17
CA ASN A 167 -20.00 0.64 -10.93
C ASN A 167 -18.98 0.46 -12.06
N ILE A 168 -18.97 -0.70 -12.72
CA ILE A 168 -17.88 -1.06 -13.66
C ILE A 168 -18.29 -1.06 -15.14
N LYS A 169 -19.56 -0.82 -15.46
CA LYS A 169 -20.12 -0.89 -16.83
C LYS A 169 -19.24 -0.24 -17.92
N PRO A 170 -18.60 0.93 -17.72
CA PRO A 170 -17.75 1.55 -18.74
C PRO A 170 -16.47 0.76 -19.04
N TYR A 171 -16.00 -0.04 -18.08
CA TYR A 171 -14.68 -0.65 -18.06
C TYR A 171 -14.67 -2.12 -18.46
N VAL A 172 -15.84 -2.75 -18.67
CA VAL A 172 -15.93 -4.20 -18.84
C VAL A 172 -16.60 -4.62 -20.14
N ARG A 173 -16.14 -5.74 -20.69
CA ARG A 173 -16.87 -6.46 -21.74
C ARG A 173 -17.87 -7.42 -21.09
N ARG A 174 -19.15 -7.02 -21.13
CA ARG A 174 -20.27 -7.84 -20.64
C ARG A 174 -20.56 -9.00 -21.60
N GLY A 175 -20.69 -10.21 -21.06
CA GLY A 175 -21.24 -11.39 -21.73
C GLY A 175 -22.75 -11.52 -21.54
N LYS A 176 -23.20 -12.71 -21.13
CA LYS A 176 -24.62 -13.01 -20.87
C LYS A 176 -25.16 -12.22 -19.68
N THR A 177 -26.46 -11.93 -19.75
CA THR A 177 -27.24 -11.49 -18.59
C THR A 177 -28.08 -12.66 -18.11
N PHE A 178 -28.04 -12.95 -16.82
CA PHE A 178 -28.70 -14.09 -16.21
C PHE A 178 -29.64 -13.59 -15.12
N ARG A 179 -30.88 -14.08 -15.11
CA ARG A 179 -31.87 -13.78 -14.08
C ARG A 179 -32.33 -15.08 -13.44
N ALA A 180 -32.23 -15.18 -12.12
CA ALA A 180 -32.68 -16.36 -11.39
C ALA A 180 -32.95 -16.06 -9.90
N PRO A 181 -33.77 -16.89 -9.24
CA PRO A 181 -33.93 -16.81 -7.80
C PRO A 181 -32.66 -17.30 -7.09
N LEU A 182 -32.34 -16.63 -5.98
CA LEU A 182 -31.25 -17.03 -5.08
C LEU A 182 -31.85 -17.70 -3.85
N LYS A 183 -31.25 -18.82 -3.42
CA LYS A 183 -31.73 -19.61 -2.28
C LYS A 183 -31.85 -18.71 -1.05
N GLY A 184 -33.02 -18.67 -0.40
CA GLY A 184 -33.24 -17.84 0.80
C GLY A 184 -33.37 -16.33 0.52
N LYS A 185 -33.66 -15.94 -0.73
CA LYS A 185 -34.06 -14.56 -1.08
C LYS A 185 -35.40 -14.59 -1.79
N THR A 186 -36.18 -13.53 -1.58
CA THR A 186 -37.42 -13.28 -2.32
C THR A 186 -37.10 -12.55 -3.61
N GLY A 187 -37.63 -13.02 -4.74
CA GLY A 187 -37.47 -12.40 -6.05
C GLY A 187 -36.35 -12.98 -6.90
N ASP A 188 -36.29 -12.48 -8.13
CA ASP A 188 -35.30 -12.84 -9.13
C ASP A 188 -34.19 -11.79 -9.18
N PHE A 189 -32.94 -12.24 -9.16
CA PHE A 189 -31.78 -11.36 -9.13
C PHE A 189 -31.11 -11.34 -10.49
N LEU A 190 -30.71 -10.14 -10.92
CA LEU A 190 -29.99 -9.93 -12.17
C LEU A 190 -28.49 -10.10 -11.93
N MET A 191 -27.86 -10.87 -12.80
CA MET A 191 -26.44 -11.20 -12.76
C MET A 191 -25.85 -11.01 -14.15
N TYR A 192 -24.59 -10.61 -14.20
CA TYR A 192 -23.91 -10.31 -15.44
C TYR A 192 -22.63 -11.15 -15.55
N GLU A 193 -22.46 -11.83 -16.68
CA GLU A 193 -21.19 -12.43 -17.03
C GLU A 193 -20.21 -11.34 -17.45
N ILE A 194 -18.99 -11.40 -16.92
CA ILE A 194 -17.89 -10.53 -17.33
C ILE A 194 -16.86 -11.35 -18.09
N GLN A 195 -16.52 -10.93 -19.31
CA GLN A 195 -15.63 -11.64 -20.23
C GLN A 195 -14.30 -10.94 -20.46
N GLY A 196 -14.10 -9.77 -19.84
CA GLY A 196 -12.89 -8.99 -19.99
C GLY A 196 -13.02 -7.61 -19.37
N LEU A 197 -11.86 -7.01 -19.10
CA LEU A 197 -11.69 -5.65 -18.63
C LEU A 197 -10.99 -4.85 -19.73
N ASP A 198 -11.51 -3.67 -20.04
CA ASP A 198 -10.81 -2.68 -20.84
C ASP A 198 -9.69 -2.09 -19.99
N ARG A 199 -8.50 -2.66 -20.14
CA ARG A 199 -7.33 -2.30 -19.33
C ARG A 199 -6.86 -0.87 -19.57
N ASN A 200 -7.17 -0.27 -20.73
CA ASN A 200 -6.80 1.12 -21.01
C ASN A 200 -7.67 2.10 -20.22
N LEU A 201 -8.95 1.77 -20.01
CA LEU A 201 -9.84 2.59 -19.19
C LEU A 201 -9.68 2.32 -17.69
N ALA A 202 -9.33 1.09 -17.32
CA ALA A 202 -9.24 0.66 -15.92
C ALA A 202 -7.85 0.87 -15.28
N CYS A 203 -6.84 1.30 -16.05
CA CYS A 203 -5.44 1.38 -15.61
C CYS A 203 -5.21 2.28 -14.39
N ASP A 204 -6.03 3.31 -14.23
CA ASP A 204 -5.93 4.29 -13.13
C ASP A 204 -6.73 3.85 -11.88
N LEU A 205 -7.51 2.77 -11.99
CA LEU A 205 -8.47 2.32 -10.96
C LEU A 205 -8.10 0.95 -10.37
N VAL A 206 -7.23 0.19 -11.02
CA VAL A 206 -6.59 -0.97 -10.42
C VAL A 206 -5.33 -0.41 -9.73
N ASP A 207 -5.36 -0.21 -8.41
CA ASP A 207 -4.14 0.14 -7.66
C ASP A 207 -2.99 -0.72 -8.18
N LYS A 208 -1.97 -0.06 -8.71
CA LYS A 208 -0.82 -0.76 -9.25
C LYS A 208 -0.10 -1.38 -8.06
N VAL A 209 -0.27 -2.68 -7.90
CA VAL A 209 0.50 -3.44 -6.93
C VAL A 209 1.79 -3.87 -7.61
N PHE A 210 2.91 -3.58 -6.98
CA PHE A 210 4.23 -3.83 -7.50
C PHE A 210 4.95 -4.88 -6.65
N MET A 211 5.56 -5.85 -7.30
CA MET A 211 6.52 -6.73 -6.65
C MET A 211 7.87 -6.02 -6.66
N LEU A 212 8.38 -5.70 -5.47
CA LEU A 212 9.69 -5.09 -5.30
C LEU A 212 10.66 -6.13 -4.74
N THR A 213 11.82 -6.24 -5.36
CA THR A 213 12.91 -7.13 -5.02
C THR A 213 13.97 -6.35 -4.26
N LEU A 214 14.31 -6.80 -3.06
CA LEU A 214 15.36 -6.18 -2.26
C LEU A 214 16.71 -6.36 -2.95
N GLU A 215 17.41 -5.25 -3.19
CA GLU A 215 18.77 -5.26 -3.73
C GLU A 215 19.81 -5.23 -2.60
N SER A 216 19.58 -4.39 -1.59
CA SER A 216 20.52 -4.21 -0.48
C SER A 216 19.88 -3.58 0.76
N THR A 217 20.56 -3.78 1.90
CA THR A 217 20.21 -3.14 3.18
C THR A 217 21.45 -2.50 3.77
N GLU A 218 21.32 -1.25 4.23
CA GLU A 218 22.41 -0.47 4.83
C GLU A 218 22.01 0.07 6.21
N VAL A 219 22.95 0.13 7.14
CA VAL A 219 22.77 0.87 8.40
C VAL A 219 23.09 2.34 8.14
N LYS A 220 22.08 3.22 8.19
CA LYS A 220 22.27 4.67 7.94
C LYS A 220 22.54 5.48 9.19
N ALA A 221 21.97 5.08 10.32
CA ALA A 221 22.19 5.72 11.61
C ALA A 221 21.93 4.69 12.71
N ARG A 222 22.18 5.06 13.98
CA ARG A 222 21.91 4.16 15.10
C ARG A 222 20.46 3.67 15.07
N GLY A 223 20.29 2.36 14.96
CA GLY A 223 18.98 1.71 14.89
C GLY A 223 18.14 2.09 13.68
N SER A 224 18.74 2.66 12.62
CA SER A 224 18.03 3.07 11.41
C SER A 224 18.63 2.41 10.17
N PHE A 225 17.77 1.82 9.35
CA PHE A 225 18.14 0.95 8.25
C PHE A 225 17.50 1.46 6.96
N LEU A 226 18.31 1.54 5.90
CA LEU A 226 17.87 1.82 4.54
C LEU A 226 17.72 0.50 3.79
N PHE A 227 16.61 0.37 3.07
CA PHE A 227 16.34 -0.74 2.17
C PHE A 227 16.25 -0.19 0.76
N ARG A 228 17.05 -0.73 -0.16
CA ARG A 228 16.99 -0.43 -1.59
C ARG A 228 16.33 -1.58 -2.32
N PHE A 229 15.31 -1.24 -3.09
CA PHE A 229 14.59 -2.15 -3.97
C PHE A 229 14.80 -1.78 -5.43
N ASP A 230 14.62 -2.76 -6.31
CA ASP A 230 14.44 -2.49 -7.73
C ASP A 230 13.24 -1.56 -7.96
N ARG A 231 13.24 -0.87 -9.11
CA ARG A 231 12.13 -0.03 -9.52
C ARG A 231 11.52 -0.57 -10.81
N PRO A 232 10.28 -1.07 -10.78
CA PRO A 232 9.55 -1.41 -12.00
C PRO A 232 9.40 -0.18 -12.92
N ASP A 233 9.52 -0.37 -14.24
CA ASP A 233 9.47 0.72 -15.23
C ASP A 233 8.20 1.58 -15.14
N ASN A 234 7.09 0.97 -14.72
CA ASN A 234 5.79 1.63 -14.56
C ASN A 234 5.54 2.17 -13.13
N PHE A 235 6.49 2.04 -12.21
CA PHE A 235 6.42 2.64 -10.88
C PHE A 235 6.83 4.11 -10.95
N GLN A 236 5.84 4.99 -10.87
CA GLN A 236 6.04 6.44 -10.90
C GLN A 236 5.65 7.03 -9.55
N PHE A 237 6.44 7.99 -9.08
CA PHE A 237 6.15 8.71 -7.85
C PHE A 237 6.60 10.16 -7.98
N ARG A 238 6.04 11.01 -7.13
CA ARG A 238 6.49 12.37 -6.88
C ARG A 238 7.29 12.43 -5.60
N ALA A 239 8.39 13.16 -5.60
CA ALA A 239 9.27 13.27 -4.44
C ALA A 239 8.49 13.73 -3.21
N GLY A 240 8.72 13.04 -2.08
CA GLY A 240 7.95 13.21 -0.84
C GLY A 240 6.84 12.19 -0.60
N GLN A 241 6.39 11.50 -1.65
CA GLN A 241 5.35 10.48 -1.53
C GLN A 241 5.80 9.24 -0.74
N SER A 242 4.80 8.44 -0.37
CA SER A 242 4.96 7.19 0.38
C SER A 242 4.17 6.06 -0.28
N PHE A 243 4.46 4.81 0.08
CA PHE A 243 3.70 3.65 -0.40
C PHE A 243 3.58 2.60 0.72
N GLU A 244 2.56 1.74 0.64
CA GLU A 244 2.40 0.64 1.58
C GLU A 244 3.17 -0.59 1.11
N ILE A 245 3.87 -1.22 2.05
CA ILE A 245 4.56 -2.50 1.86
C ILE A 245 3.87 -3.58 2.68
N ARG A 246 3.74 -4.78 2.11
CA ARG A 246 3.40 -6.02 2.81
C ARG A 246 4.20 -7.20 2.28
N PHE A 247 4.25 -8.28 3.06
CA PHE A 247 4.94 -9.50 2.62
C PHE A 247 4.01 -10.44 1.82
N PRO A 248 4.50 -11.14 0.78
CA PRO A 248 3.67 -12.02 -0.07
C PRO A 248 2.97 -13.17 0.67
N ARG A 249 3.59 -13.71 1.72
CA ARG A 249 3.11 -14.90 2.45
C ARG A 249 2.49 -14.60 3.81
N ASP A 250 2.10 -13.36 4.07
CA ASP A 250 1.51 -13.02 5.37
C ASP A 250 0.00 -13.36 5.40
N SER A 251 -0.39 -14.25 6.30
CA SER A 251 -1.82 -14.50 6.60
C SER A 251 -2.43 -13.36 7.42
N ARG A 252 -1.60 -12.45 7.94
CA ARG A 252 -2.04 -11.22 8.60
C ARG A 252 -2.06 -10.09 7.57
N THR A 253 -3.09 -9.25 7.61
CA THR A 253 -3.26 -8.04 6.78
C THR A 253 -2.26 -6.92 7.11
N GLU A 254 -1.10 -7.25 7.68
CA GLU A 254 -0.17 -6.28 8.21
C GLU A 254 0.64 -5.64 7.08
N SER A 255 0.28 -4.40 6.74
CA SER A 255 1.07 -3.52 5.89
C SER A 255 1.66 -2.37 6.69
N ARG A 256 2.69 -1.73 6.15
CA ARG A 256 3.28 -0.50 6.68
C ARG A 256 3.57 0.48 5.57
N THR A 257 3.24 1.74 5.81
CA THR A 257 3.55 2.85 4.93
C THR A 257 4.98 3.32 5.16
N PHE A 258 5.72 3.55 4.07
CA PHE A 258 7.07 4.10 4.09
C PHE A 258 7.17 5.24 3.10
N SER A 259 7.75 6.37 3.53
CA SER A 259 8.11 7.46 2.61
C SER A 259 9.30 7.07 1.76
N ILE A 260 9.25 7.47 0.50
CA ILE A 260 10.31 7.21 -0.48
C ILE A 260 11.47 8.16 -0.17
N ALA A 261 12.66 7.60 -0.02
CA ALA A 261 13.90 8.32 0.23
C ALA A 261 14.68 8.63 -1.07
N SER A 262 14.53 7.78 -2.10
CA SER A 262 15.19 7.98 -3.39
C SER A 262 14.57 9.15 -4.17
N ALA A 263 15.34 9.70 -5.11
CA ALA A 263 14.90 10.79 -5.97
C ALA A 263 14.05 10.26 -7.14
N GLU A 264 13.21 11.12 -7.75
CA GLU A 264 12.34 10.71 -8.86
C GLU A 264 13.10 10.12 -10.05
N GLN A 265 14.34 10.58 -10.28
CA GLN A 265 15.22 10.12 -11.35
C GLN A 265 16.06 8.89 -11.00
N ASP A 266 16.03 8.41 -9.76
CA ASP A 266 16.80 7.21 -9.39
C ASP A 266 16.16 5.96 -10.02
N PRO A 267 16.98 5.00 -10.51
CA PRO A 267 16.50 3.75 -11.11
C PRO A 267 16.09 2.70 -10.06
N PHE A 268 15.99 3.09 -8.79
CA PHE A 268 15.68 2.23 -7.65
C PHE A 268 14.76 2.96 -6.66
N ILE A 269 14.14 2.20 -5.76
CA ILE A 269 13.32 2.73 -4.67
C ILE A 269 14.06 2.52 -3.36
N GLU A 270 14.31 3.60 -2.61
CA GLU A 270 14.86 3.52 -1.26
C GLU A 270 13.83 3.92 -0.22
N ILE A 271 13.81 3.20 0.89
CA ILE A 271 13.04 3.55 2.09
C ILE A 271 13.93 3.46 3.32
N VAL A 272 13.56 4.16 4.38
CA VAL A 272 14.24 4.10 5.67
C VAL A 272 13.27 3.78 6.79
N THR A 273 13.71 2.97 7.74
CA THR A 273 12.94 2.65 8.95
C THR A 273 13.86 2.61 10.16
N ARG A 274 13.31 2.96 11.33
CA ARG A 274 13.98 2.71 12.61
C ARG A 274 13.49 1.42 13.23
N ASP A 275 14.38 0.66 13.84
CA ASP A 275 13.99 -0.49 14.64
C ASP A 275 13.19 -0.03 15.87
N THR A 276 11.91 -0.37 15.85
CA THR A 276 10.96 -0.13 16.95
C THR A 276 10.51 -1.45 17.60
N GLY A 277 11.14 -2.57 17.26
CA GLY A 277 10.82 -3.90 17.80
C GLY A 277 9.52 -4.53 17.30
N SER A 278 8.81 -3.92 16.34
CA SER A 278 7.60 -4.50 15.74
C SER A 278 7.92 -5.71 14.87
N ASP A 279 7.05 -6.72 14.87
CA ASP A 279 7.22 -7.96 14.09
C ASP A 279 7.43 -7.69 12.59
N PHE A 280 6.66 -6.77 12.00
CA PHE A 280 6.84 -6.35 10.60
C PHE A 280 8.29 -5.89 10.31
N LYS A 281 8.84 -5.01 11.16
CA LYS A 281 10.19 -4.46 10.96
C LYS A 281 11.29 -5.48 11.26
N LYS A 282 11.11 -6.36 12.25
CA LYS A 282 12.04 -7.48 12.48
C LYS A 282 12.17 -8.34 11.22
N ARG A 283 11.03 -8.64 10.60
CA ARG A 283 10.99 -9.40 9.35
C ARG A 283 11.64 -8.66 8.19
N MET A 284 11.47 -7.34 8.09
CA MET A 284 12.23 -6.54 7.12
C MET A 284 13.73 -6.66 7.35
N LEU A 285 14.20 -6.57 8.59
CA LEU A 285 15.62 -6.69 8.94
C LEU A 285 16.20 -8.08 8.68
N GLU A 286 15.36 -9.11 8.61
CA GLU A 286 15.77 -10.49 8.26
C GLU A 286 15.85 -10.74 6.75
N MET A 287 15.34 -9.82 5.93
CA MET A 287 15.37 -9.95 4.47
C MET A 287 16.79 -9.99 3.92
N LYS A 288 16.95 -10.69 2.80
CA LYS A 288 18.20 -10.80 2.05
C LYS A 288 18.00 -10.28 0.62
N PRO A 289 19.08 -9.84 -0.05
CA PRO A 289 19.02 -9.52 -1.47
C PRO A 289 18.34 -10.65 -2.27
N GLY A 290 17.36 -10.28 -3.09
CA GLY A 290 16.49 -11.22 -3.82
C GLY A 290 15.14 -11.52 -3.16
N ASP A 291 14.98 -11.24 -1.87
CA ASP A 291 13.67 -11.34 -1.20
C ASP A 291 12.71 -10.28 -1.72
N GLN A 292 11.41 -10.60 -1.71
CA GLN A 292 10.40 -9.75 -2.32
C GLN A 292 9.37 -9.23 -1.33
N VAL A 293 8.88 -8.03 -1.61
CA VAL A 293 7.72 -7.42 -0.97
C VAL A 293 6.70 -6.98 -1.99
N ILE A 294 5.47 -6.82 -1.54
CA ILE A 294 4.38 -6.26 -2.31
C ILE A 294 4.19 -4.80 -1.90
N ALA A 295 4.28 -3.90 -2.87
CA ALA A 295 4.09 -2.46 -2.73
C ALA A 295 2.79 -2.00 -3.39
N THR A 296 2.13 -0.99 -2.83
CA THR A 296 1.09 -0.23 -3.56
C THR A 296 1.73 0.80 -4.49
N ASP A 297 0.92 1.47 -5.30
CA ASP A 297 1.34 2.69 -5.99
C ASP A 297 1.72 3.80 -4.99
N ALA A 298 2.47 4.78 -5.46
CA ALA A 298 2.92 5.90 -4.65
C ALA A 298 1.74 6.85 -4.35
N GLY A 299 1.50 7.08 -3.07
CA GLY A 299 0.47 7.96 -2.53
C GLY A 299 1.05 9.01 -1.57
N GLY A 300 0.20 9.55 -0.71
CA GLY A 300 0.58 10.59 0.25
C GLY A 300 0.38 12.01 -0.27
N LEU A 301 0.04 12.91 0.66
CA LEU A 301 -0.30 14.32 0.37
C LEU A 301 0.94 15.22 0.31
N LEU A 302 2.02 14.84 1.01
CA LEU A 302 3.28 15.58 1.00
C LEU A 302 4.03 15.25 -0.29
N LYS A 303 3.99 16.15 -1.27
CA LYS A 303 4.67 15.96 -2.55
C LYS A 303 5.25 17.27 -3.06
N LEU A 304 6.35 17.17 -3.79
CA LEU A 304 6.95 18.30 -4.46
C LEU A 304 5.98 18.84 -5.55
N PRO A 305 5.62 20.13 -5.51
CA PRO A 305 4.74 20.74 -6.52
C PRO A 305 5.38 20.72 -7.90
N ASP A 306 4.57 20.72 -8.95
CA ASP A 306 5.05 20.81 -10.34
C ASP A 306 5.74 22.15 -10.62
N GLU A 307 5.20 23.23 -10.04
CA GLU A 307 5.77 24.57 -10.11
C GLU A 307 6.08 25.06 -8.69
N PRO A 308 7.28 24.76 -8.15
CA PRO A 308 7.67 25.24 -6.84
C PRO A 308 7.82 26.76 -6.82
N GLY A 309 7.45 27.38 -5.69
CA GLY A 309 7.71 28.80 -5.45
C GLY A 309 9.21 29.11 -5.37
N ALA A 310 9.57 30.39 -5.27
CA ALA A 310 10.97 30.82 -5.35
C ALA A 310 11.89 30.27 -4.23
N SER A 311 11.32 29.97 -3.05
CA SER A 311 12.04 29.48 -1.87
C SER A 311 11.29 28.34 -1.20
N LEU A 312 11.97 27.22 -0.97
CA LEU A 312 11.45 26.05 -0.27
C LEU A 312 12.21 25.85 1.05
N VAL A 313 11.47 25.56 2.11
CA VAL A 313 12.01 25.27 3.44
C VAL A 313 11.56 23.89 3.88
N PHE A 314 12.51 23.04 4.21
CA PHE A 314 12.31 21.67 4.66
C PHE A 314 12.62 21.59 6.15
N LEU A 315 11.62 21.29 6.99
CA LEU A 315 11.79 21.15 8.43
C LEU A 315 11.57 19.69 8.82
N ALA A 316 12.66 19.00 9.17
CA ALA A 316 12.63 17.60 9.53
C ALA A 316 12.80 17.39 11.05
N ALA A 317 12.00 16.50 11.63
CA ALA A 317 12.24 15.95 12.96
C ALA A 317 12.49 14.43 12.87
N GLY A 318 13.72 14.00 13.18
CA GLY A 318 14.09 12.59 13.18
C GLY A 318 13.88 11.87 11.83
N ILE A 319 13.09 10.80 11.83
CA ILE A 319 12.83 9.96 10.63
C ILE A 319 12.09 10.72 9.53
N GLY A 320 11.41 11.83 9.87
CA GLY A 320 10.69 12.65 8.89
C GLY A 320 11.59 13.38 7.89
N ILE A 321 12.92 13.26 8.03
CA ILE A 321 13.83 13.71 6.98
C ILE A 321 13.69 12.92 5.67
N THR A 322 13.17 11.70 5.74
CA THR A 322 13.09 10.76 4.59
C THR A 322 12.37 11.33 3.36
N PRO A 323 11.10 11.77 3.44
CA PRO A 323 10.41 12.38 2.29
C PRO A 323 11.08 13.67 1.81
N LEU A 324 11.64 14.47 2.73
CA LEU A 324 12.27 15.75 2.40
C LEU A 324 13.62 15.55 1.69
N TYR A 325 14.36 14.50 2.05
CA TYR A 325 15.58 14.08 1.37
C TYR A 325 15.32 13.71 -0.10
N SER A 326 14.23 12.98 -0.36
CA SER A 326 13.76 12.69 -1.72
C SER A 326 13.49 13.97 -2.53
N MET A 327 12.83 14.96 -1.94
CA MET A 327 12.55 16.25 -2.58
C MET A 327 13.82 17.01 -2.94
N VAL A 328 14.76 17.15 -2.00
CA VAL A 328 16.04 17.85 -2.23
C VAL A 328 16.85 17.16 -3.34
N ARG A 329 17.00 15.84 -3.27
CA ARG A 329 17.75 15.09 -4.31
C ARG A 329 17.08 15.17 -5.68
N THR A 330 15.76 15.21 -5.73
CA THR A 330 15.02 15.36 -6.98
C THR A 330 15.31 16.73 -7.60
N LEU A 331 15.21 17.81 -6.83
CA LEU A 331 15.50 19.15 -7.32
C LEU A 331 16.96 19.31 -7.74
N LEU A 332 17.93 18.89 -6.93
CA LEU A 332 19.34 18.94 -7.31
C LEU A 332 19.64 18.10 -8.56
N GLY A 333 18.96 16.97 -8.74
CA GLY A 333 19.06 16.19 -9.98
C GLY A 333 18.53 16.93 -11.20
N ARG A 334 17.39 17.62 -11.09
CA ARG A 334 16.86 18.49 -12.16
C ARG A 334 17.84 19.62 -12.49
N GLN A 335 18.45 20.23 -11.47
CA GLN A 335 19.48 21.26 -11.64
C GLN A 335 20.71 20.74 -12.40
N ALA A 336 21.17 19.53 -12.09
CA ALA A 336 22.28 18.91 -12.81
C ALA A 336 21.98 18.68 -14.31
N HIS A 337 20.70 18.62 -14.69
CA HIS A 337 20.23 18.56 -16.08
C HIS A 337 19.90 19.94 -16.68
N GLY A 338 20.26 21.02 -16.00
CA GLY A 338 20.13 22.39 -16.50
C GLY A 338 18.82 23.10 -16.13
N GLU A 339 17.97 22.49 -15.31
CA GLU A 339 16.76 23.16 -14.83
C GLU A 339 17.08 24.21 -13.76
N LYS A 340 16.34 25.32 -13.78
CA LYS A 340 16.41 26.30 -12.71
C LYS A 340 15.59 25.82 -11.52
N ILE A 341 16.24 25.66 -10.37
CA ILE A 341 15.60 25.26 -9.13
C ILE A 341 15.39 26.44 -8.18
N PRO A 342 14.42 26.36 -7.25
CA PRO A 342 14.26 27.33 -6.18
C PRO A 342 15.42 27.28 -5.18
N GLY A 343 15.56 28.34 -4.38
CA GLY A 343 16.44 28.30 -3.21
C GLY A 343 15.87 27.35 -2.16
N MET A 344 16.70 26.50 -1.58
CA MET A 344 16.28 25.46 -0.64
C MET A 344 17.02 25.57 0.68
N LEU A 345 16.27 25.60 1.78
CA LEU A 345 16.78 25.51 3.15
C LEU A 345 16.27 24.24 3.80
N MET A 346 17.14 23.36 4.27
CA MET A 346 16.78 22.21 5.12
C MET A 346 17.25 22.45 6.54
N ILE A 347 16.33 22.39 7.51
CA ILE A 347 16.67 22.35 8.93
C ILE A 347 16.23 21.00 9.49
N SER A 348 17.18 20.20 9.98
CA SER A 348 16.89 18.89 10.56
C SER A 348 17.19 18.85 12.05
N SER A 349 16.20 18.49 12.87
CA SER A 349 16.33 18.37 14.32
C SER A 349 16.38 16.91 14.77
N ASN A 350 17.43 16.59 15.52
CA ASN A 350 17.62 15.29 16.15
C ASN A 350 17.96 15.44 17.65
N ARG A 351 17.74 14.37 18.42
CA ARG A 351 18.13 14.35 19.84
C ARG A 351 19.63 14.16 20.01
N ASN A 352 20.19 13.19 19.29
CA ASN A 352 21.59 12.79 19.40
C ASN A 352 22.24 12.75 18.02
N TYR A 353 23.54 13.02 17.97
CA TYR A 353 24.33 13.03 16.73
C TYR A 353 24.29 11.69 15.98
N ASP A 354 24.41 10.58 16.71
CA ASP A 354 24.43 9.21 16.17
C ASP A 354 23.12 8.76 15.48
N SER A 355 22.06 9.56 15.63
CA SER A 355 20.71 9.28 15.15
C SER A 355 20.37 10.08 13.90
N PHE A 356 21.27 10.93 13.42
CA PHE A 356 21.09 11.70 12.20
C PHE A 356 21.06 10.78 10.97
N LEU A 357 19.97 10.86 10.22
CA LEU A 357 19.84 10.20 8.92
C LEU A 357 20.33 11.15 7.83
N PHE A 358 21.12 10.61 6.89
CA PHE A 358 21.64 11.32 5.73
C PHE A 358 22.50 12.56 6.04
N HIS A 359 22.99 12.74 7.26
CA HIS A 359 23.67 13.98 7.64
C HIS A 359 24.95 14.25 6.85
N ARG A 360 25.76 13.21 6.58
CA ARG A 360 26.96 13.36 5.73
C ARG A 360 26.61 13.65 4.29
N GLU A 361 25.60 12.96 3.78
CA GLU A 361 25.07 13.15 2.43
C GLU A 361 24.51 14.57 2.25
N LEU A 362 23.74 15.07 3.22
CA LEU A 362 23.17 16.43 3.20
C LEU A 362 24.25 17.51 3.33
N LEU A 363 25.29 17.30 4.16
CA LEU A 363 26.44 18.20 4.22
C LEU A 363 27.17 18.28 2.87
N HIS A 364 27.32 17.14 2.18
CA HIS A 364 27.91 17.13 0.85
C HIS A 364 27.01 17.81 -0.19
N LEU A 365 25.72 17.50 -0.20
CA LEU A 365 24.75 18.15 -1.11
C LEU A 365 24.67 19.65 -0.88
N SER A 366 24.86 20.14 0.35
CA SER A 366 24.85 21.57 0.68
C SER A 366 26.02 22.36 0.08
N GLN A 367 26.95 21.69 -0.60
CA GLN A 367 27.98 22.34 -1.43
C GLN A 367 27.44 22.77 -2.80
N GLU A 368 26.30 22.21 -3.23
CA GLU A 368 25.65 22.57 -4.49
C GLU A 368 24.97 23.95 -4.40
N PRO A 369 25.08 24.80 -5.44
CA PRO A 369 24.44 26.11 -5.45
C PRO A 369 22.92 26.02 -5.30
N GLY A 370 22.36 26.74 -4.34
CA GLY A 370 20.92 26.81 -4.12
C GLY A 370 20.38 25.87 -3.06
N PHE A 371 21.22 25.04 -2.43
CA PHE A 371 20.83 24.23 -1.26
C PHE A 371 21.67 24.59 -0.02
N PHE A 372 20.98 24.83 1.10
CA PHE A 372 21.61 25.05 2.40
C PHE A 372 21.05 24.09 3.44
N TYR A 373 21.94 23.44 4.19
CA TYR A 373 21.58 22.47 5.23
C TYR A 373 22.03 22.93 6.61
N VAL A 374 21.09 22.95 7.56
CA VAL A 374 21.29 23.35 8.96
C VAL A 374 20.87 22.22 9.89
N PRO A 375 21.83 21.47 10.47
CA PRO A 375 21.53 20.48 11.48
C PRO A 375 21.37 21.14 12.86
N THR A 376 20.45 20.63 13.69
CA THR A 376 20.34 21.05 15.09
C THR A 376 20.15 19.87 16.04
N LEU A 377 20.75 19.96 17.22
CA LEU A 377 20.67 18.95 18.28
C LEU A 377 19.93 19.48 19.51
N THR A 378 19.05 18.64 20.07
CA THR A 378 18.28 18.96 21.29
C THR A 378 18.76 18.24 22.55
N GLY A 379 19.61 17.23 22.41
CA GLY A 379 20.18 16.45 23.50
C GLY A 379 21.69 16.63 23.60
N ASP A 380 22.41 15.52 23.77
CA ASP A 380 23.85 15.55 23.99
C ASP A 380 24.60 16.00 22.72
N LEU A 381 25.51 16.95 22.90
CA LEU A 381 26.36 17.45 21.83
C LEU A 381 27.61 16.56 21.70
N PRO A 382 28.07 16.30 20.46
CA PRO A 382 29.40 15.72 20.26
C PRO A 382 30.49 16.68 20.73
N GLY A 383 31.72 16.18 20.91
CA GLY A 383 32.83 16.97 21.45
C GLY A 383 33.15 18.24 20.65
N GLU A 384 32.90 18.23 19.34
CA GLU A 384 32.96 19.42 18.47
C GLU A 384 31.59 19.59 17.79
N TRP A 385 30.91 20.71 18.06
CA TRP A 385 29.64 21.08 17.43
C TRP A 385 29.59 22.59 17.22
N ASN A 386 29.64 23.02 15.95
CA ASN A 386 29.64 24.44 15.57
C ASN A 386 28.35 24.85 14.84
N GLU A 387 27.32 24.03 14.94
CA GLU A 387 26.02 24.21 14.27
C GLU A 387 24.95 24.70 15.26
N GLU A 388 23.71 24.82 14.80
CA GLU A 388 22.58 25.20 15.64
C GLU A 388 22.35 24.22 16.80
N VAL A 389 21.85 24.73 17.93
CA VAL A 389 21.52 23.94 19.12
C VAL A 389 20.10 24.28 19.59
N GLY A 390 19.33 23.24 19.91
CA GLY A 390 17.99 23.35 20.45
C GLY A 390 16.89 23.02 19.44
N ARG A 391 15.65 23.29 19.85
CA ARG A 391 14.48 23.14 18.98
C ARG A 391 14.52 24.21 17.89
N ILE A 392 13.90 23.92 16.76
CA ILE A 392 13.76 24.89 15.66
C ILE A 392 12.82 26.00 16.14
N THR A 393 13.28 27.25 16.12
CA THR A 393 12.51 28.43 16.51
C THR A 393 12.38 29.43 15.35
N PRO A 394 11.48 30.42 15.43
CA PRO A 394 11.39 31.48 14.43
C PRO A 394 12.72 32.23 14.24
N GLU A 395 13.46 32.48 15.32
CA GLU A 395 14.75 33.17 15.30
C GLU A 395 15.82 32.33 14.58
N MET A 396 15.81 31.01 14.78
CA MET A 396 16.70 30.10 14.06
C MET A 396 16.43 30.16 12.56
N ILE A 397 15.16 30.08 12.14
CA ILE A 397 14.82 30.16 10.71
C ILE A 397 15.23 31.52 10.12
N ARG A 398 14.97 32.63 10.82
CA ARG A 398 15.33 33.99 10.40
C ARG A 398 16.84 34.24 10.29
N ARG A 399 17.68 33.47 10.98
CA ARG A 399 19.15 33.55 10.80
C ARG A 399 19.59 33.04 9.43
N HIS A 400 18.85 32.09 8.86
CA HIS A 400 19.22 31.36 7.64
C HIS A 400 18.35 31.71 6.43
N LEU A 401 17.25 32.43 6.62
CA LEU A 401 16.30 32.76 5.56
C LEU A 401 15.84 34.23 5.62
N VAL A 402 15.94 34.89 4.47
CA VAL A 402 15.39 36.24 4.25
C VAL A 402 13.91 36.11 3.86
N GLU A 403 13.05 36.94 4.46
CA GLU A 403 11.60 36.94 4.23
C GLU A 403 10.94 35.55 4.38
N PRO A 404 11.10 34.89 5.55
CA PRO A 404 10.60 33.53 5.78
C PRO A 404 9.10 33.36 5.56
N GLU A 405 8.31 34.43 5.66
CA GLU A 405 6.86 34.45 5.44
C GLU A 405 6.45 34.17 3.99
N LYS A 406 7.35 34.37 3.01
CA LYS A 406 7.09 34.16 1.58
C LYS A 406 7.42 32.75 1.08
N ALA A 407 8.11 31.94 1.88
CA ALA A 407 8.56 30.62 1.48
C ALA A 407 7.46 29.55 1.60
N GLN A 408 7.66 28.42 0.89
CA GLN A 408 6.85 27.22 1.05
C GLN A 408 7.55 26.26 2.01
N TYR A 409 6.82 25.77 3.01
CA TYR A 409 7.33 24.92 4.09
C TYR A 409 6.84 23.49 3.94
N PHE A 410 7.77 22.54 3.96
CA PHE A 410 7.53 21.11 4.01
C PHE A 410 8.03 20.60 5.35
N ILE A 411 7.11 20.14 6.19
CA ILE A 411 7.36 19.76 7.58
C ILE A 411 7.09 18.29 7.73
N SER A 412 8.01 17.54 8.34
CA SER A 412 7.86 16.11 8.43
C SER A 412 8.53 15.52 9.67
N GLY A 413 7.81 14.65 10.40
CA GLY A 413 8.29 14.09 11.66
C GLY A 413 7.21 13.45 12.54
N PRO A 414 7.49 13.19 13.83
CA PRO A 414 6.49 12.73 14.80
C PRO A 414 5.36 13.75 14.99
N PRO A 415 4.11 13.33 15.29
CA PRO A 415 2.95 14.22 15.33
C PRO A 415 3.15 15.48 16.18
N GLN A 416 3.65 15.33 17.42
CA GLN A 416 3.92 16.49 18.28
C GLN A 416 4.99 17.42 17.69
N GLY A 417 6.04 16.85 17.11
CA GLY A 417 7.10 17.64 16.48
C GLY A 417 6.60 18.40 15.25
N VAL A 418 5.75 17.78 14.42
CA VAL A 418 5.12 18.42 13.27
C VAL A 418 4.20 19.55 13.71
N GLN A 419 3.39 19.33 14.75
CA GLN A 419 2.52 20.36 15.31
C GLN A 419 3.32 21.55 15.84
N ASP A 420 4.37 21.31 16.65
CA ASP A 420 5.22 22.37 17.20
C ASP A 420 5.89 23.20 16.08
N LEU A 421 6.37 22.53 15.03
CA LEU A 421 6.98 23.19 13.86
C LEU A 421 5.95 23.97 13.05
N ARG A 422 4.75 23.43 12.88
CA ARG A 422 3.64 24.10 12.19
C ARG A 422 3.26 25.38 12.92
N ASP A 423 3.15 25.35 14.24
CA ASP A 423 2.83 26.53 15.06
C ASP A 423 3.96 27.56 15.02
N THR A 424 5.22 27.09 15.05
CA THR A 424 6.42 27.92 14.85
C THR A 424 6.36 28.68 13.53
N VAL A 425 6.08 27.97 12.43
CA VAL A 425 5.99 28.54 11.08
C VAL A 425 4.80 29.50 10.94
N ALA A 426 3.64 29.13 11.48
CA ALA A 426 2.45 29.99 11.49
C ALA A 426 2.70 31.31 12.26
N SER A 427 3.44 31.26 13.37
CA SER A 427 3.78 32.46 14.16
C SER A 427 4.64 33.47 13.40
N MET A 428 5.31 33.04 12.31
CA MET A 428 6.10 33.92 11.44
C MET A 428 5.25 34.63 10.37
N GLY A 429 3.95 34.36 10.30
CA GLY A 429 3.05 34.96 9.31
C GLY A 429 2.98 34.21 7.97
N VAL A 430 3.47 32.97 7.91
CA VAL A 430 3.37 32.11 6.72
C VAL A 430 1.92 31.72 6.48
N LEU A 431 1.46 31.85 5.23
CA LEU A 431 0.09 31.49 4.87
C LEU A 431 -0.15 29.97 5.00
N PRO A 432 -1.32 29.52 5.49
CA PRO A 432 -1.62 28.08 5.62
C PRO A 432 -1.46 27.28 4.33
N GLY A 433 -1.74 27.88 3.17
CA GLY A 433 -1.57 27.24 1.85
C GLY A 433 -0.12 27.00 1.44
N ASN A 434 0.84 27.57 2.18
CA ASN A 434 2.28 27.38 1.99
C ASN A 434 2.89 26.41 3.02
N ILE A 435 2.08 25.72 3.83
CA ILE A 435 2.55 24.79 4.87
C ILE A 435 2.04 23.38 4.55
N PHE A 436 2.96 22.49 4.20
CA PHE A 436 2.70 21.10 3.85
C PHE A 436 3.30 20.19 4.92
N THR A 437 2.53 19.22 5.42
CA THR A 437 2.92 18.41 6.58
C THR A 437 2.74 16.92 6.32
N GLU A 438 3.65 16.08 6.82
CA GLU A 438 3.49 14.63 6.96
C GLU A 438 3.85 14.18 8.39
N GLU A 439 3.03 13.31 8.97
CA GLU A 439 3.18 12.83 10.35
C GLU A 439 3.50 11.33 10.40
N PHE A 440 4.51 10.95 11.19
CA PHE A 440 4.87 9.55 11.42
C PHE A 440 4.46 9.06 12.80
N TYR A 441 3.40 8.26 12.84
CA TYR A 441 2.90 7.64 14.06
C TYR A 441 3.80 6.47 14.50
N GLY A 442 4.02 6.34 15.81
CA GLY A 442 4.80 5.23 16.40
C GLY A 442 6.28 5.51 16.68
N TYR A 443 6.72 6.76 16.56
CA TYR A 443 8.05 7.21 16.97
C TYR A 443 7.90 8.30 18.04
N SER A 444 7.78 7.88 19.31
CA SER A 444 7.64 8.76 20.48
C SER A 444 8.89 8.74 21.35
#